data_AF-A0A3A5A177-F1
#
_entry.id   AF-A0A3A5A177-F1
#
_cell.length_a   1.000
_cell.length_b   1.000
_cell.length_c   1.000
_cell.angle_alpha   90.00
_cell.angle_beta   90.00
_cell.angle_gamma   90.00
#
_symmetry.space_group_name_H-M   'P 1'
#
loop_
_entity.id
_entity.type
_entity.pdbx_description
1 polymer ?
#
loop_
_entity_poly.entity_id
_entity_poly.type
_entity_poly.pdbx_seq_one_letter_code
_entity_poly.pdbx_strand_id
1 'polypeptide(L)'
;MTEKGRIHPDRFLRAYHEFREQVDVTRGGVLPEVDDVVCYMLIGFPRVPADDEIGEHAKMDAIDQRVSIFKALFVEINKDSPEQFVDEGLKRYDQAAVTAKSLLEEKDEVDPDRPSQAPSS
;
A
#
# COMPACT_ATOMS: atom_id res chain seq x y z
N MET A 1 21.42 12.12 -15.16
CA MET A 1 20.83 10.86 -15.63
C MET A 1 20.25 10.17 -14.41
N THR A 2 18.99 10.41 -14.10
CA THR A 2 18.31 9.80 -12.95
C THR A 2 17.65 8.52 -13.42
N GLU A 3 18.15 7.39 -12.93
CA GLU A 3 17.61 6.06 -13.20
C GLU A 3 16.21 5.99 -12.55
N LYS A 4 15.20 6.19 -13.39
CA LYS A 4 13.77 6.11 -13.04
C LYS A 4 13.47 4.75 -12.41
N GLY A 5 13.04 4.76 -11.15
CA GLY A 5 12.05 3.85 -10.57
C GLY A 5 12.13 2.37 -10.99
N ARG A 6 13.32 1.75 -10.97
CA ARG A 6 13.37 0.30 -10.91
C ARG A 6 13.02 -0.07 -9.48
N ILE A 7 11.76 -0.46 -9.27
CA ILE A 7 11.45 -1.43 -8.22
C ILE A 7 12.48 -2.53 -8.40
N HIS A 8 13.47 -2.63 -7.51
CA HIS A 8 14.37 -3.76 -7.53
C HIS A 8 13.48 -4.97 -7.24
N PRO A 9 13.17 -5.82 -8.24
CA PRO A 9 12.15 -6.86 -8.08
C PRO A 9 12.49 -7.75 -6.88
N ASP A 10 13.78 -7.94 -6.62
CA ASP A 10 14.31 -8.68 -5.47
C ASP A 10 13.87 -8.08 -4.11
N ARG A 11 13.82 -6.75 -3.97
CA ARG A 11 13.42 -6.10 -2.70
C ARG A 11 11.91 -6.18 -2.48
N PHE A 12 11.12 -5.98 -3.52
CA PHE A 12 9.66 -6.10 -3.42
C PHE A 12 9.24 -7.55 -3.19
N LEU A 13 9.81 -8.51 -3.93
CA LEU A 13 9.57 -9.94 -3.72
C LEU A 13 9.99 -10.37 -2.32
N ARG A 14 11.11 -9.84 -1.81
CA ARG A 14 11.51 -10.09 -0.42
C ARG A 14 10.47 -9.59 0.58
N ALA A 15 9.98 -8.36 0.43
CA ALA A 15 8.93 -7.82 1.29
C ALA A 15 7.64 -8.67 1.25
N TYR A 16 7.27 -9.15 0.05
CA TYR A 16 6.16 -10.10 -0.10
C TYR A 16 6.39 -11.39 0.69
N HIS A 17 7.55 -12.04 0.52
CA HIS A 17 7.86 -13.30 1.20
C HIS A 17 7.92 -13.12 2.73
N GLU A 18 8.59 -12.07 3.21
CA GLU A 18 8.68 -11.77 4.65
C GLU A 18 7.29 -11.54 5.26
N PHE A 19 6.38 -10.87 4.54
CA PHE A 19 5.01 -10.69 5.02
C PHE A 19 4.18 -11.98 4.95
N ARG A 20 4.29 -12.73 3.85
CA ARG A 20 3.59 -14.01 3.66
C ARG A 20 3.92 -15.01 4.76
N GLU A 21 5.18 -15.07 5.20
CA GLU A 21 5.61 -15.96 6.30
C GLU A 21 4.95 -15.64 7.65
N GLN A 22 4.43 -14.43 7.83
CA GLN A 22 3.73 -14.00 9.04
C GLN A 22 2.22 -14.29 9.00
N VAL A 23 1.69 -14.68 7.83
CA VAL A 23 0.26 -14.90 7.61
C VAL A 23 -0.05 -16.38 7.52
N ASP A 24 -1.02 -16.82 8.31
CA ASP A 24 -1.54 -18.18 8.23
C ASP A 24 -2.45 -18.33 7.00
N VAL A 25 -1.86 -18.78 5.89
CA VAL A 25 -2.54 -19.03 4.62
C VAL A 25 -3.42 -20.30 4.62
N THR A 26 -3.43 -21.08 5.72
CA THR A 26 -4.23 -22.31 5.83
C THR A 26 -5.66 -22.05 6.28
N ARG A 27 -5.92 -20.85 6.82
CA ARG A 27 -7.26 -20.39 7.15
C ARG A 27 -7.84 -19.71 5.92
N GLY A 28 -8.93 -20.24 5.39
CA GLY A 28 -9.65 -19.61 4.26
C GLY A 28 -9.89 -18.12 4.51
N GLY A 29 -9.75 -17.31 3.48
CA GLY A 29 -9.74 -15.86 3.60
C GLY A 29 -11.13 -15.30 3.91
N VAL A 30 -11.15 -14.27 4.74
CA VAL A 30 -12.32 -13.38 4.92
C VAL A 30 -12.16 -12.16 4.00
N LEU A 31 -13.27 -11.53 3.66
CA LEU A 31 -13.22 -10.24 2.97
C LEU A 31 -12.52 -9.22 3.90
N PRO A 32 -11.61 -8.39 3.36
CA PRO A 32 -10.92 -7.41 4.17
C PRO A 32 -11.89 -6.29 4.59
N GLU A 33 -11.81 -5.85 5.84
CA GLU A 33 -12.48 -4.61 6.27
C GLU A 33 -11.69 -3.40 5.78
N VAL A 34 -12.37 -2.47 5.11
CA VAL A 34 -11.69 -1.35 4.41
C VAL A 34 -10.94 -0.46 5.42
N ASP A 35 -11.56 -0.12 6.55
CA ASP A 35 -10.98 0.77 7.55
C ASP A 35 -9.71 0.16 8.19
N ASP A 36 -9.71 -1.16 8.41
CA ASP A 36 -8.54 -1.87 8.93
C ASP A 36 -7.39 -1.83 7.92
N VAL A 37 -7.68 -2.06 6.64
CA VAL A 37 -6.67 -1.99 5.56
C VAL A 37 -6.11 -0.57 5.42
N VAL A 38 -6.96 0.46 5.49
CA VAL A 38 -6.53 1.86 5.51
C VAL A 38 -5.58 2.11 6.68
N CYS A 39 -5.93 1.62 7.88
CA CYS A 39 -5.08 1.72 9.05
C CYS A 39 -3.70 1.09 8.80
N TYR A 40 -3.65 -0.16 8.31
CA TYR A 40 -2.39 -0.84 7.98
C TYR A 40 -1.51 -0.07 6.99
N MET A 41 -2.12 0.51 5.94
CA MET A 41 -1.42 1.36 4.98
C MET A 41 -0.78 2.58 5.64
N LEU A 42 -1.53 3.28 6.51
CA LEU A 42 -1.09 4.51 7.16
C LEU A 42 -0.05 4.29 8.27
N ILE A 43 -0.14 3.19 9.02
CA ILE A 43 0.88 2.83 10.03
C ILE A 43 2.17 2.28 9.41
N GLY A 44 2.16 2.01 8.11
CA GLY A 44 3.32 1.53 7.39
C GLY A 44 3.54 0.02 7.46
N PHE A 45 2.47 -0.79 7.51
CA PHE A 45 2.55 -2.24 7.59
C PHE A 45 1.84 -2.93 6.40
N PRO A 46 2.46 -3.94 5.74
CA PRO A 46 3.82 -4.40 5.92
C PRO A 46 4.85 -3.35 5.50
N ARG A 47 6.10 -3.53 5.91
CA ARG A 47 7.22 -2.72 5.38
C ARG A 47 7.40 -3.01 3.90
N VAL A 48 7.66 -1.96 3.11
CA VAL A 48 7.86 -2.06 1.66
C VAL A 48 9.08 -1.24 1.23
N PRO A 49 9.72 -1.56 0.10
CA PRO A 49 10.88 -0.82 -0.39
C PRO A 49 10.71 0.71 -0.43
N ALA A 50 9.52 1.20 -0.82
CA ALA A 50 9.25 2.64 -0.89
C ALA A 50 9.24 3.35 0.48
N ASP A 51 9.24 2.62 1.60
CA ASP A 51 9.40 3.22 2.93
C ASP A 51 10.80 3.83 3.16
N ASP A 52 11.81 3.30 2.47
CA ASP A 52 13.19 3.75 2.56
C ASP A 52 13.52 4.80 1.48
N GLU A 53 12.57 5.11 0.61
CA GLU A 53 12.75 6.07 -0.47
C GLU A 53 12.52 7.52 0.03
N ILE A 54 13.33 8.43 -0.50
CA ILE A 54 13.21 9.87 -0.22
C ILE A 54 12.61 10.52 -1.46
N GLY A 55 11.43 11.12 -1.32
CA GLY A 55 10.77 11.81 -2.41
C GLY A 55 9.37 12.26 -2.06
N GLU A 56 8.85 13.20 -2.85
CA GLU A 56 7.49 13.74 -2.72
C GLU A 56 6.42 12.65 -2.83
N HIS A 57 6.66 11.61 -3.62
CA HIS A 57 5.72 10.50 -3.84
C HIS A 57 6.02 9.24 -3.03
N ALA A 58 7.10 9.22 -2.23
CA ALA A 58 7.55 8.00 -1.55
C ALA A 58 6.45 7.36 -0.68
N LYS A 59 5.67 8.18 0.04
CA LYS A 59 4.54 7.68 0.85
C LYS A 59 3.41 7.08 0.00
N MET A 60 3.12 7.68 -1.17
CA MET A 60 2.10 7.18 -2.09
C MET A 60 2.54 5.87 -2.74
N ASP A 61 3.79 5.81 -3.19
CA ASP A 61 4.41 4.60 -3.74
C ASP A 61 4.43 3.47 -2.70
N ALA A 62 4.64 3.81 -1.42
CA ALA A 62 4.60 2.85 -0.34
C ALA A 62 3.19 2.32 -0.06
N ILE A 63 2.13 3.10 -0.27
CA ILE A 63 0.75 2.58 -0.25
C ILE A 63 0.52 1.63 -1.42
N ASP A 64 0.99 1.97 -2.62
CA ASP A 64 0.83 1.13 -3.82
C ASP A 64 1.55 -0.22 -3.72
N GLN A 65 2.73 -0.22 -3.12
CA GLN A 65 3.46 -1.48 -2.88
C GLN A 65 2.74 -2.33 -1.83
N ARG A 66 2.22 -1.73 -0.75
CA ARG A 66 1.45 -2.45 0.28
C ARG A 66 0.17 -3.06 -0.28
N VAL A 67 -0.62 -2.29 -1.02
CA VAL A 67 -1.87 -2.81 -1.59
C VAL A 67 -1.58 -3.96 -2.57
N SER A 68 -0.48 -3.89 -3.31
CA SER A 68 -0.05 -4.96 -4.21
C SER A 68 0.27 -6.25 -3.45
N ILE A 69 0.99 -6.16 -2.33
CA ILE A 69 1.30 -7.31 -1.46
C ILE A 69 0.01 -7.90 -0.88
N PHE A 70 -0.90 -7.07 -0.36
CA PHE A 70 -2.16 -7.55 0.20
C PHE A 70 -3.04 -8.24 -0.84
N LYS A 71 -3.18 -7.66 -2.04
CA LYS A 71 -3.96 -8.24 -3.13
C LYS A 71 -3.37 -9.58 -3.58
N ALA A 72 -2.05 -9.65 -3.73
CA ALA A 72 -1.37 -10.89 -4.12
C ALA A 72 -1.60 -12.01 -3.08
N LEU A 73 -1.45 -11.70 -1.79
CA LEU A 73 -1.67 -12.68 -0.73
C LEU A 73 -3.15 -13.09 -0.62
N PHE A 74 -4.07 -12.15 -0.77
CA PHE A 74 -5.50 -12.43 -0.76
C PHE A 74 -5.89 -13.39 -1.88
N VAL A 75 -5.39 -13.19 -3.10
CA VAL A 75 -5.61 -14.10 -4.23
C VAL A 75 -4.98 -15.47 -3.96
N GLU A 76 -3.78 -15.51 -3.36
CA GLU A 76 -3.12 -16.77 -3.02
C GLU A 76 -3.97 -17.61 -2.04
N ILE A 77 -4.47 -16.97 -0.97
CA ILE A 77 -5.29 -17.61 0.07
C ILE A 77 -6.65 -18.05 -0.50
N ASN A 78 -7.22 -17.27 -1.41
CA ASN A 78 -8.57 -17.47 -1.93
C ASN A 78 -8.61 -18.01 -3.36
N LYS A 79 -7.53 -18.66 -3.83
CA LYS A 79 -7.43 -19.17 -5.20
C LYS A 79 -8.53 -20.17 -5.58
N ASP A 80 -9.09 -20.87 -4.58
CA ASP A 80 -10.14 -21.87 -4.74
C ASP A 80 -11.54 -21.30 -4.40
N SER A 81 -11.62 -20.02 -4.03
CA SER A 81 -12.87 -19.32 -3.74
C SER A 81 -13.59 -18.89 -5.04
N PRO A 82 -14.90 -18.58 -4.98
CA PRO A 82 -15.63 -18.07 -6.14
C PRO A 82 -15.03 -16.77 -6.69
N GLU A 83 -15.01 -16.61 -8.03
CA GLU A 83 -14.48 -15.42 -8.71
C GLU A 83 -15.06 -14.12 -8.14
N GLN A 84 -16.38 -14.06 -7.94
CA GLN A 84 -17.06 -12.89 -7.38
C GLN A 84 -16.55 -12.51 -5.98
N PHE A 85 -16.16 -13.50 -5.16
CA PHE A 85 -15.58 -13.24 -3.85
C PHE A 85 -14.18 -12.63 -3.98
N VAL A 86 -13.38 -13.15 -4.91
CA VAL A 86 -12.04 -12.63 -5.18
C VAL A 86 -12.12 -11.18 -5.69
N ASP A 87 -12.97 -10.93 -6.69
CA ASP A 87 -13.19 -9.59 -7.26
C ASP A 87 -13.60 -8.57 -6.21
N GLU A 88 -14.54 -8.96 -5.35
CA GLU A 88 -15.07 -8.12 -4.29
C GLU A 88 -14.01 -7.81 -3.22
N GLY A 89 -13.14 -8.77 -2.89
CA GLY A 89 -11.98 -8.52 -2.04
C GLY A 89 -10.96 -7.57 -2.68
N LEU A 90 -10.66 -7.75 -3.96
CA LEU A 90 -9.72 -6.89 -4.69
C LEU A 90 -10.22 -5.43 -4.76
N LYS A 91 -11.52 -5.22 -4.98
CA LYS A 91 -12.14 -3.89 -4.95
C LYS A 91 -11.98 -3.19 -3.59
N ARG A 92 -12.11 -3.93 -2.48
CA ARG A 92 -11.91 -3.36 -1.14
C ARG A 92 -10.49 -2.90 -0.92
N TYR A 93 -9.49 -3.66 -1.39
CA TYR A 93 -8.10 -3.22 -1.34
C TYR A 93 -7.85 -1.96 -2.18
N ASP A 94 -8.43 -1.88 -3.38
CA ASP A 94 -8.33 -0.69 -4.23
C ASP A 94 -8.98 0.53 -3.55
N GLN A 95 -10.16 0.34 -2.95
CA GLN A 95 -10.84 1.40 -2.19
C GLN A 95 -10.01 1.88 -1.00
N ALA A 96 -9.44 0.95 -0.23
CA ALA A 96 -8.59 1.31 0.91
C ALA A 96 -7.36 2.10 0.48
N ALA A 97 -6.71 1.74 -0.63
CA ALA A 97 -5.57 2.47 -1.15
C ALA A 97 -5.94 3.90 -1.55
N VAL A 98 -7.07 4.08 -2.24
CA VAL A 98 -7.58 5.42 -2.59
C VAL A 98 -7.82 6.24 -1.31
N THR A 99 -8.54 5.68 -0.34
CA THR A 99 -8.84 6.36 0.93
C THR A 99 -7.58 6.74 1.71
N ALA A 100 -6.61 5.83 1.81
CA ALA A 100 -5.35 6.09 2.52
C ALA A 100 -4.55 7.22 1.85
N LYS A 101 -4.50 7.26 0.50
CA LYS A 101 -3.83 8.32 -0.24
C LYS A 101 -4.51 9.67 -0.04
N SER A 102 -5.85 9.74 -0.13
CA SER A 102 -6.57 10.99 0.13
C SER A 102 -6.32 11.53 1.54
N LEU A 103 -6.27 10.66 2.56
CA LEU A 103 -5.96 11.06 3.93
C LEU A 103 -4.51 11.58 4.10
N LEU A 104 -3.58 11.16 3.24
CA LEU A 104 -2.22 11.71 3.23
C LEU A 104 -2.17 13.09 2.56
N GLU A 105 -2.89 13.27 1.44
CA GLU A 105 -2.97 14.56 0.75
C GLU A 105 -3.60 15.63 1.66
N GLU A 106 -4.70 15.32 2.35
CA GLU A 106 -5.33 16.22 3.32
C GLU A 106 -4.38 16.64 4.45
N LYS A 107 -3.49 15.75 4.88
CA LYS A 107 -2.50 16.05 5.93
C LYS A 107 -1.39 16.99 5.44
N ASP A 108 -1.01 16.90 4.18
CA ASP A 108 0.02 17.78 3.59
C ASP A 108 -0.52 19.19 3.33
N GLU A 109 -1.85 19.37 3.19
CA GLU A 109 -2.49 20.68 3.04
C GLU A 109 -2.71 21.44 4.37
N VAL A 110 -2.84 20.72 5.50
CA VAL A 110 -3.18 21.28 6.82
C VAL A 110 -1.94 21.47 7.72
N ASP A 111 -0.73 21.57 7.14
CA ASP A 111 0.49 21.95 7.89
C ASP A 111 0.71 23.48 7.86
N PRO A 112 0.30 24.24 8.91
CA PRO A 112 0.47 25.70 8.97
C PRO A 112 1.92 26.16 9.13
N ASP A 113 2.88 25.27 9.37
CA ASP A 113 4.31 25.61 9.59
C ASP A 113 5.16 25.44 8.32
N ARG A 114 4.58 25.08 7.17
CA ARG A 114 5.30 25.04 5.89
C ARG A 114 5.58 26.48 5.43
N PRO A 115 6.85 26.95 5.34
CA PRO A 115 7.12 28.31 4.90
C PRO A 115 6.63 28.50 3.48
N SER A 116 5.62 29.37 3.32
CA SER A 116 5.09 29.84 2.05
C SER A 116 6.25 30.35 1.19
N GLN A 117 6.62 29.60 0.15
CA GLN A 117 7.51 30.12 -0.89
C GLN A 117 6.75 31.25 -1.60
N ALA A 118 7.08 32.49 -1.25
CA ALA A 118 6.62 33.66 -1.97
C ALA A 118 7.18 33.61 -3.41
N PRO A 119 6.40 34.01 -4.43
CA PRO A 119 6.93 34.13 -5.78
C PRO A 119 7.94 35.29 -5.81
N SER A 120 9.19 34.97 -6.13
CA SER A 120 10.21 35.98 -6.45
C SER A 120 9.72 36.85 -7.59
N SER A 121 9.68 38.16 -7.34
CA SER A 121 9.35 39.21 -8.31
C SER A 121 10.38 39.34 -9.42
#